data_AF-A0A6J3ESJ8-F1
#
_entry.id   AF-A0A6J3ESJ8-F1
#
_cell.length_a   1.000
_cell.length_b   1.000
_cell.length_c   1.000
_cell.angle_alpha   90.00
_cell.angle_beta   90.00
_cell.angle_gamma   90.00
#
_symmetry.space_group_name_H-M   'P 1'
#
loop_
_entity.id
_entity.type
_entity.pdbx_description
1 polymer ?
#
loop_
_entity_poly.entity_id
_entity_poly.type
_entity_poly.pdbx_seq_one_letter_code
_entity_poly.pdbx_strand_id
1 'polypeptide(L)' 'MARTMEPLAKKIFKGVLVAELLGIFGAYFLFNKMHGSQDFRQTMSKKFPFILKVYYRSTEMSGIYGIRELDEKKWLESKN' A
#
# COMPACT_ATOMS: atom_id res chain seq x y z
N MET A 1 9.47 -43.43 -12.00
CA MET A 1 10.13 -42.11 -12.11
C MET A 1 9.30 -41.01 -11.45
N ALA A 2 9.04 -41.09 -10.13
CA ALA A 2 8.15 -40.14 -9.43
C ALA A 2 8.86 -39.30 -8.34
N ARG A 3 10.16 -39.52 -8.10
CA ARG A 3 10.90 -38.90 -6.98
C ARG A 3 11.69 -37.64 -7.33
N THR A 4 11.66 -37.18 -8.58
CA THR A 4 12.50 -36.07 -9.07
C THR A 4 11.82 -34.69 -9.04
N MET A 5 10.50 -34.61 -8.89
CA MET A 5 9.76 -33.33 -8.93
C MET A 5 9.62 -32.64 -7.56
N GLU A 6 9.72 -33.37 -6.45
CA GLU A 6 9.61 -32.79 -5.09
C GLU A 6 10.61 -31.66 -4.79
N PRO A 7 11.92 -31.79 -5.08
CA PRO A 7 12.88 -30.74 -4.70
C PRO A 7 12.72 -29.47 -5.54
N LEU A 8 12.35 -29.58 -6.82
CA LEU A 8 12.12 -28.42 -7.69
C LEU A 8 10.84 -27.67 -7.28
N ALA A 9 9.74 -28.40 -7.06
CA ALA A 9 8.49 -27.82 -6.59
C ALA A 9 8.64 -27.12 -5.23
N LYS A 10 9.38 -27.72 -4.28
CA LYS A 10 9.69 -27.10 -2.98
C LYS A 10 10.51 -25.80 -3.13
N LYS A 11 11.42 -25.73 -4.10
CA LYS A 11 12.22 -24.52 -4.35
C LYS A 11 11.38 -23.40 -4.96
N ILE A 12 10.52 -23.71 -5.92
CA ILE A 12 9.59 -22.75 -6.52
C ILE A 12 8.60 -22.25 -5.47
N PHE A 13 8.00 -23.16 -4.69
CA PHE A 13 7.06 -22.80 -3.63
C PHE A 13 7.68 -21.87 -2.59
N LYS A 14 8.92 -22.14 -2.15
CA LYS A 14 9.66 -21.21 -1.27
C LYS A 14 9.88 -19.84 -1.92
N GLY A 15 10.20 -19.79 -3.21
CA GLY A 15 10.35 -18.55 -3.94
C GLY A 15 9.05 -17.74 -3.99
N VAL A 16 7.92 -18.40 -4.28
CA VAL A 16 6.59 -17.78 -4.26
C VAL A 16 6.26 -17.27 -2.87
N LEU A 17 6.50 -18.07 -1.82
CA LEU A 17 6.23 -17.67 -0.45
C LEU A 17 7.02 -16.41 -0.04
N VAL A 18 8.31 -16.33 -0.41
CA VAL A 18 9.13 -15.14 -0.16
C VAL A 18 8.62 -13.93 -0.94
N ALA A 19 8.22 -14.12 -2.20
CA ALA A 19 7.66 -13.04 -3.02
C ALA A 19 6.33 -12.52 -2.44
N GLU A 20 5.44 -13.40 -1.97
CA GLU A 20 4.19 -13.03 -1.30
C GLU A 20 4.45 -12.24 -0.02
N LEU A 21 5.38 -12.71 0.83
CA LEU A 21 5.75 -12.01 2.05
C LEU A 21 6.30 -10.61 1.75
N LEU A 22 7.15 -10.45 0.75
CA LEU A 22 7.67 -9.15 0.33
C LEU A 22 6.56 -8.25 -0.22
N GLY A 23 5.60 -8.79 -0.97
CA GLY A 23 4.44 -8.06 -1.46
C GLY A 23 3.56 -7.52 -0.33
N ILE A 24 3.23 -8.37 0.65
CA ILE A 24 2.44 -7.98 1.84
C ILE A 24 3.20 -6.94 2.66
N PHE A 25 4.51 -7.13 2.85
CA PHE A 25 5.34 -6.19 3.61
C PHE A 25 5.42 -4.82 2.93
N GLY A 26 5.53 -4.80 1.59
CA GLY A 26 5.50 -3.57 0.80
C GLY A 26 4.16 -2.85 0.90
N ALA A 27 3.05 -3.58 0.80
CA ALA A 27 1.70 -3.01 0.96
C ALA A 27 1.49 -2.45 2.38
N TYR A 28 1.89 -3.20 3.41
CA TYR A 28 1.79 -2.75 4.81
C TYR A 28 2.63 -1.49 5.05
N PHE A 29 3.88 -1.47 4.59
CA PHE A 29 4.75 -0.30 4.71
C PHE A 29 4.17 0.93 4.01
N LEU A 30 3.63 0.74 2.80
CA LEU A 30 2.95 1.79 2.04
C LEU A 30 1.76 2.35 2.82
N PHE A 31 0.88 1.50 3.35
CA PHE A 31 -0.27 1.92 4.15
C PHE A 31 0.16 2.62 5.44
N ASN A 32 1.15 2.09 6.16
CA ASN A 32 1.65 2.69 7.39
C ASN A 32 2.24 4.09 7.13
N LYS A 33 2.98 4.25 6.03
CA LYS A 33 3.56 5.54 5.63
C LYS A 33 2.48 6.54 5.18
N MET A 34 1.45 6.07 4.47
CA MET A 34 0.29 6.91 4.14
C MET A 34 -0.51 7.31 5.37
N HIS A 35 -0.60 6.47 6.39
CA HIS A 35 -1.31 6.80 7.62
C HIS A 35 -0.57 7.87 8.44
N GLY A 36 0.73 7.69 8.64
CA GLY A 36 1.54 8.57 9.49
C GLY A 36 2.01 9.88 8.85
N SER A 37 2.08 9.99 7.52
CA SER A 37 2.65 11.16 6.84
C SER A 37 1.72 11.77 5.80
N GLN A 38 1.30 13.00 6.08
CA GLN A 38 0.49 13.80 5.18
C GLN A 38 1.24 14.24 3.90
N ASP A 39 2.53 14.55 4.01
CA ASP A 39 3.36 14.94 2.87
C ASP A 39 3.58 13.76 1.90
N PHE A 40 3.63 12.54 2.46
CA PHE A 40 3.65 11.33 1.66
C PHE A 40 2.34 11.14 0.89
N ARG A 41 1.19 11.40 1.52
CA ARG A 41 -0.11 11.42 0.83
C ARG A 41 -0.17 12.48 -0.26
N GLN A 42 0.43 13.66 -0.04
CA GLN A 42 0.53 14.71 -1.06
C GLN A 42 1.36 14.26 -2.27
N THR A 43 2.48 13.58 -2.01
CA THR A 43 3.33 13.02 -3.07
C THR A 43 2.59 11.92 -3.84
N MET A 44 1.86 11.06 -3.13
CA MET A 44 1.01 10.02 -3.73
C MET A 44 -0.13 10.62 -4.56
N SER A 45 -0.72 11.74 -4.12
CA SER A 45 -1.74 12.47 -4.88
C SER A 45 -1.22 12.88 -6.26
N LYS A 46 0.06 13.31 -6.32
CA LYS A 46 0.71 13.72 -7.57
C LYS A 46 1.19 12.54 -8.43
N LYS A 47 1.78 11.50 -7.83
CA LYS A 47 2.39 10.37 -8.57
C LYS A 47 1.42 9.23 -8.85
N PHE A 48 0.58 8.87 -7.87
CA PHE A 48 -0.27 7.69 -7.90
C PHE A 48 -1.66 7.99 -7.29
N PRO A 49 -2.47 8.86 -7.94
CA PRO A 49 -3.75 9.31 -7.40
C PRO A 49 -4.74 8.16 -7.16
N PHE A 50 -4.67 7.10 -7.96
CA PHE A 50 -5.53 5.92 -7.80
C PHE A 50 -5.27 5.17 -6.49
N ILE A 51 -4.00 4.96 -6.12
CA ILE A 51 -3.61 4.26 -4.89
C ILE A 51 -4.10 5.06 -3.67
N LEU A 52 -3.91 6.39 -3.72
CA LEU A 52 -4.38 7.28 -2.66
C LEU A 52 -5.91 7.26 -2.52
N LYS A 53 -6.65 7.21 -3.64
CA LYS A 53 -8.11 7.10 -3.62
C LYS A 53 -8.58 5.79 -2.97
N VAL A 54 -7.92 4.68 -3.26
CA VAL A 54 -8.19 3.39 -2.61
C VAL A 54 -7.91 3.48 -1.11
N TYR A 55 -6.78 4.08 -0.72
CA TYR A 55 -6.48 4.33 0.69
C TYR A 55 -7.62 5.06 1.39
N TYR A 56 -8.04 6.24 0.90
CA TYR A 56 -9.15 6.98 1.53
C TYR A 56 -10.43 6.17 1.62
N ARG A 57 -10.81 5.47 0.55
CA ARG A 57 -12.02 4.63 0.56
C ARG A 57 -11.93 3.51 1.60
N SER A 58 -10.77 2.89 1.76
CA SER A 58 -10.53 1.86 2.77
C SER A 58 -10.59 2.43 4.19
N THR A 59 -10.03 3.63 4.44
CA THR A 59 -10.09 4.27 5.76
C THR A 59 -11.51 4.73 6.09
N GLU A 60 -12.23 5.32 5.14
CA GLU A 60 -13.63 5.70 5.26
C GLU A 60 -14.51 4.46 5.52
N MET A 61 -14.24 3.33 4.85
CA MET A 61 -14.93 2.06 5.10
C MET A 61 -14.64 1.49 6.49
N SER A 62 -13.46 1.80 7.05
CA SER A 62 -13.08 1.42 8.42
C SER A 62 -13.66 2.38 9.47
N GLY A 63 -14.47 3.37 9.07
CA GLY A 63 -15.13 4.32 9.96
C GLY A 63 -14.33 5.59 10.27
N ILE A 64 -13.17 5.78 9.63
CA ILE A 64 -12.34 6.98 9.84
C ILE A 64 -12.59 7.95 8.68
N TYR A 65 -13.36 9.00 8.97
CA TYR A 65 -13.75 10.02 8.00
C TYR A 65 -12.95 11.33 8.19
N GLY A 66 -13.01 12.24 7.21
CA GLY A 66 -12.45 13.59 7.30
C GLY A 66 -10.96 13.73 6.95
N ILE A 67 -10.19 12.64 6.86
CA ILE A 67 -8.76 12.69 6.47
C ILE A 67 -8.58 13.33 5.08
N ARG A 68 -9.45 12.96 4.13
CA ARG A 68 -9.40 13.47 2.75
C ARG A 68 -9.62 14.98 2.68
N GLU A 69 -10.61 15.49 3.42
CA GLU A 69 -10.94 16.91 3.47
C GLU A 69 -9.84 17.72 4.15
N LEU A 70 -9.28 17.20 5.24
CA LEU A 70 -8.15 17.81 5.96
C LEU A 70 -6.91 17.90 5.06
N ASP A 71 -6.64 16.85 4.29
CA ASP A 71 -5.53 16.84 3.34
C ASP A 71 -5.74 17.85 2.22
N GLU A 72 -6.94 17.91 1.64
CA GLU A 72 -7.25 18.87 0.58
C GLU A 72 -7.13 20.32 1.06
N LYS A 73 -7.66 20.63 2.25
CA LYS A 73 -7.54 21.96 2.85
C LYS A 73 -6.08 22.38 3.03
N LYS A 74 -5.26 21.52 3.64
CA LYS A 74 -3.85 21.82 3.89
C LYS A 74 -3.04 21.95 2.59
N TRP A 75 -3.38 21.18 1.56
CA TRP A 75 -2.72 21.31 0.26
C TRP A 75 -3.10 22.59 -0.47
N LEU A 76 -4.35 23.04 -0.35
CA LEU A 76 -4.80 24.34 -0.86
C LEU A 76 -4.09 25.48 -0.13
N GLU A 77 -4.02 25.43 1.20
CA GLU A 77 -3.28 26.42 2.01
C GLU A 77 -1.79 26.48 1.65
N SER A 78 -1.15 25.33 1.36
CA SER A 78 0.27 25.30 0.98
C SER A 78 0.58 25.88 -0.41
N LYS A 79 -0.45 26.18 -1.21
CA LYS A 79 -0.33 26.66 -2.58
C LYS A 79 -0.51 28.18 -2.70
N ASN A 80 -1.07 28.82 -1.66
CA ASN A 80 -1.25 30.26 -1.52
C ASN A 80 -0.12 30.88 -0.70
#